data_AF-A0A6N6S0B9-F1
#
_entry.id   AF-A0A6N6S0B9-F1
#
_cell.length_a   1.000
_cell.length_b   1.000
_cell.length_c   1.000
_cell.angle_alpha   90.00
_cell.angle_beta   90.00
_cell.angle_gamma   90.00
#
_symmetry.space_group_name_H-M   'P 1'
#
loop_
_entity.id
_entity.type
_entity.pdbx_description
1 polymer ?
#
loop_
_entity_poly.entity_id
_entity_poly.type
_entity_poly.pdbx_seq_one_letter_code
_entity_poly.pdbx_strand_id
1 'polypeptide(L)'
;SHGGVPLPDGTVAKVKLDFDTLRNLSRAAQDEYGLSGAVQHGASTLPPDAFDKFPEAGAAEVHLATEFQNMIYESKVFPEDFKKEIYDLLKNHPDIKKEWKEGDTEDQFIYKVRKNGFGPFKERFWNLPADIKKKIGEELEVKFDFLFKKLNVTHSKEIISKTIKPVEVALPNP
;
A
#
# COMPACT_ATOMS: atom_id res chain seq x y z
N SER A 1 8.37 12.88 -2.61
CA SER A 1 8.18 11.89 -1.54
C SER A 1 6.95 11.06 -1.85
N HIS A 2 6.93 9.77 -1.52
CA HIS A 2 5.77 8.90 -1.68
C HIS A 2 4.83 9.08 -0.47
N GLY A 3 3.63 9.59 -0.70
CA GLY A 3 2.60 9.72 0.33
C GLY A 3 2.77 10.90 1.31
N GLY A 4 1.66 11.22 1.97
CA GLY A 4 1.50 12.26 2.97
C GLY A 4 2.28 11.99 4.26
N VAL A 5 2.82 13.07 4.82
CA VAL A 5 3.59 13.08 6.07
C VAL A 5 2.61 13.30 7.24
N PRO A 6 2.69 12.52 8.33
CA PRO A 6 1.93 12.82 9.55
C PRO A 6 2.35 14.16 10.13
N LEU A 7 1.36 15.02 10.37
CA LEU A 7 1.51 16.31 11.01
C LEU A 7 1.58 16.14 12.54
N PRO A 8 2.12 17.13 13.27
CA PRO A 8 2.24 17.07 14.74
C PRO A 8 0.90 16.90 15.47
N ASP A 9 -0.22 17.21 14.80
CA ASP A 9 -1.59 17.04 15.31
C ASP A 9 -2.16 15.63 15.04
N GLY A 10 -1.37 14.71 14.50
CA GLY A 10 -1.76 13.35 14.17
C GLY A 10 -2.50 13.20 12.83
N THR A 11 -2.79 14.29 12.12
CA THR A 11 -3.41 14.23 10.78
C THR A 11 -2.37 13.91 9.71
N VAL A 12 -2.79 13.42 8.54
CA VAL A 12 -1.88 13.15 7.41
C VAL A 12 -1.94 14.29 6.40
N ALA A 13 -0.79 14.86 6.04
CA ALA A 13 -0.71 15.93 5.04
C ALA A 13 -1.26 15.44 3.69
N LYS A 14 -2.23 16.19 3.14
CA LYS A 14 -2.78 15.90 1.82
C LYS A 14 -1.74 16.21 0.75
N VAL A 15 -1.27 15.17 0.05
CA VAL A 15 -0.46 15.34 -1.14
C VAL A 15 -1.39 15.74 -2.28
N LYS A 16 -1.11 16.89 -2.92
CA LYS A 16 -1.78 17.25 -4.17
C LYS A 16 -1.16 16.43 -5.30
N LEU A 17 -1.92 15.47 -5.82
CA LEU A 17 -1.55 14.80 -7.06
C LEU A 17 -1.98 15.66 -8.25
N ASP A 18 -1.08 15.80 -9.22
CA ASP A 18 -1.37 16.45 -10.50
C ASP A 18 -1.86 15.41 -11.52
N PHE A 19 -3.18 15.31 -11.65
CA PHE A 19 -3.82 14.40 -12.60
C PHE A 19 -3.65 14.84 -14.06
N ASP A 20 -3.35 16.11 -14.34
CA ASP A 20 -3.13 16.58 -15.71
C ASP A 20 -1.78 16.11 -16.22
N THR A 21 -0.75 16.19 -15.38
CA THR A 21 0.56 15.59 -15.67
C THR A 21 0.43 14.09 -15.91
N LEU A 22 -0.30 13.37 -15.04
CA LEU A 22 -0.53 11.92 -15.20
C LEU A 22 -1.24 11.59 -16.52
N ARG A 23 -2.24 12.40 -16.90
CA ARG A 23 -2.98 12.26 -18.16
C ARG A 23 -2.09 12.46 -19.37
N ASN A 24 -1.27 13.52 -19.36
CA ASN A 24 -0.38 13.85 -20.47
C ASN A 24 0.65 12.73 -20.69
N LEU A 25 1.24 12.23 -19.61
CA LEU A 25 2.20 11.11 -19.68
C LEU A 25 1.54 9.82 -20.15
N SER A 26 0.34 9.52 -19.65
CA SER A 26 -0.39 8.31 -20.07
C SER A 26 -0.79 8.35 -21.54
N ARG A 27 -1.22 9.52 -22.03
CA ARG A 27 -1.50 9.73 -23.46
C ARG A 27 -0.26 9.56 -24.33
N ALA A 28 0.86 10.19 -23.97
CA ALA A 28 2.11 10.01 -24.71
C ALA A 28 2.52 8.52 -24.75
N ALA A 29 2.43 7.82 -23.61
CA ALA A 29 2.72 6.38 -23.54
C ALA A 29 1.82 5.54 -24.47
N GLN A 30 0.52 5.86 -24.54
CA GLN A 30 -0.45 5.15 -25.37
C GLN A 30 -0.30 5.49 -26.85
N ASP A 31 -0.33 6.78 -27.19
CA ASP A 31 -0.45 7.26 -28.57
C ASP A 31 0.88 7.15 -29.34
N GLU A 32 2.02 7.37 -28.67
CA GLU A 32 3.34 7.41 -29.34
C GLU A 32 4.11 6.08 -29.20
N TYR A 33 3.89 5.34 -28.11
CA TYR A 33 4.68 4.17 -27.77
C TYR A 33 3.88 2.86 -27.71
N GLY A 34 2.55 2.90 -27.86
CA GLY A 34 1.70 1.71 -27.79
C GLY A 34 1.71 1.01 -26.42
N LEU A 35 2.04 1.75 -25.35
CA LEU A 35 2.05 1.27 -23.97
C LEU A 35 0.69 1.48 -23.31
N SER A 36 0.47 0.89 -22.13
CA SER A 36 -0.84 0.94 -21.44
C SER A 36 -1.15 2.28 -20.78
N GLY A 37 -0.13 3.06 -20.40
CA GLY A 37 -0.27 4.31 -19.65
C GLY A 37 0.84 4.51 -18.61
N ALA A 38 0.79 5.59 -17.83
CA ALA A 38 1.78 5.86 -16.80
C ALA A 38 1.47 5.15 -15.48
N VAL A 39 2.50 4.92 -14.67
CA VAL A 39 2.40 4.30 -13.34
C VAL A 39 2.42 5.39 -12.26
N GLN A 40 1.43 5.38 -11.36
CA GLN A 40 1.45 6.24 -10.18
C GLN A 40 2.05 5.51 -8.98
N HIS A 41 3.10 6.08 -8.40
CA HIS A 41 3.59 5.66 -7.10
C HIS A 41 3.08 6.59 -5.98
N GLY A 42 2.85 6.04 -4.78
CA GLY A 42 2.62 6.86 -3.58
C GLY A 42 1.22 7.47 -3.47
N ALA A 43 0.18 6.72 -3.85
CA ALA A 43 -1.21 7.17 -3.80
C ALA A 43 -1.92 6.90 -2.46
N SER A 44 -1.28 6.21 -1.50
CA SER A 44 -1.92 5.72 -0.27
C SER A 44 -2.46 6.79 0.68
N THR A 45 -2.14 8.07 0.50
CA THR A 45 -2.62 9.18 1.34
C THR A 45 -3.62 10.08 0.63
N LEU A 46 -4.04 9.69 -0.58
CA LEU A 46 -5.12 10.37 -1.27
C LEU A 46 -6.45 10.01 -0.63
N PRO A 47 -7.42 10.94 -0.64
CA PRO A 47 -8.74 10.62 -0.14
C PRO A 47 -9.40 9.56 -1.04
N PRO A 48 -10.29 8.71 -0.49
CA PRO A 48 -10.89 7.59 -1.22
C PRO A 48 -11.63 7.98 -2.52
N ASP A 49 -12.15 9.20 -2.59
CA ASP A 49 -12.84 9.79 -3.74
C ASP A 49 -11.91 10.31 -4.84
N ALA A 50 -10.59 10.27 -4.66
CA ALA A 50 -9.62 10.61 -5.71
C ALA A 50 -9.23 9.41 -6.57
N PHE A 51 -9.60 8.19 -6.19
CA PHE A 51 -9.11 6.97 -6.84
C PHE A 51 -9.75 6.68 -8.20
N ASP A 52 -10.96 7.18 -8.45
CA ASP A 52 -11.64 7.08 -9.76
C ASP A 52 -10.96 7.92 -10.84
N LYS A 53 -10.25 8.98 -10.45
CA LYS A 53 -9.48 9.84 -11.36
C LYS A 53 -8.29 9.13 -12.00
N PHE A 54 -7.78 8.04 -11.42
CA PHE A 54 -6.64 7.29 -11.98
C PHE A 54 -7.01 6.64 -13.32
N PRO A 55 -8.07 5.82 -13.41
CA PRO A 55 -8.61 5.35 -14.69
C PRO A 55 -8.93 6.48 -15.67
N GLU A 56 -9.55 7.57 -15.20
CA GLU A 56 -9.90 8.71 -16.07
C GLU A 56 -8.68 9.42 -16.68
N ALA A 57 -7.55 9.39 -15.97
CA ALA A 57 -6.27 9.92 -16.41
C ALA A 57 -5.47 8.91 -17.24
N GLY A 58 -5.96 7.68 -17.44
CA GLY A 58 -5.28 6.63 -18.21
C GLY A 58 -4.10 5.98 -17.48
N ALA A 59 -4.08 6.04 -16.14
CA ALA A 59 -3.05 5.37 -15.37
C ALA A 59 -3.11 3.85 -15.60
N ALA A 60 -1.96 3.25 -15.92
CA ALA A 60 -1.86 1.80 -16.12
C ALA A 60 -1.79 1.04 -14.80
N GLU A 61 -1.14 1.63 -13.79
CA GLU A 61 -0.90 1.00 -12.50
C GLU A 61 -0.80 2.04 -11.39
N VAL A 62 -1.27 1.70 -10.19
CA VAL A 62 -1.23 2.54 -9.00
C VAL A 62 -0.69 1.73 -7.83
N HIS A 63 0.48 2.11 -7.31
CA HIS A 63 1.09 1.42 -6.18
C HIS A 63 0.51 1.90 -4.84
N LEU A 64 -0.04 0.95 -4.09
CA LEU A 64 -0.58 1.13 -2.75
C LEU A 64 0.08 0.15 -1.79
N ALA A 65 0.62 0.67 -0.68
CA ALA A 65 1.32 -0.17 0.29
C ALA A 65 1.09 0.30 1.72
N THR A 66 1.42 1.56 2.01
CA THR A 66 1.43 2.10 3.38
C THR A 66 0.09 1.94 4.06
N GLU A 67 -1.02 2.24 3.39
CA GLU A 67 -2.37 2.11 3.97
C GLU A 67 -2.66 0.67 4.44
N PHE A 68 -2.33 -0.34 3.65
CA PHE A 68 -2.58 -1.73 4.02
C PHE A 68 -1.69 -2.19 5.18
N GLN A 69 -0.45 -1.72 5.22
CA GLN A 69 0.44 -1.95 6.36
C GLN A 69 -0.13 -1.33 7.63
N ASN A 70 -0.65 -0.10 7.52
CA ASN A 70 -1.27 0.63 8.61
C ASN A 70 -2.48 -0.14 9.16
N MET A 71 -3.38 -0.60 8.29
CA MET A 71 -4.55 -1.38 8.65
C MET A 71 -4.19 -2.64 9.45
N ILE A 72 -3.12 -3.35 9.08
CA ILE A 72 -2.66 -4.52 9.84
C ILE A 72 -2.26 -4.15 11.28
N TYR A 73 -1.46 -3.09 11.46
CA TYR A 73 -1.02 -2.63 12.79
C TYR A 73 -2.14 -1.98 13.63
N GLU A 74 -3.17 -1.46 12.98
CA GLU A 74 -4.29 -0.73 13.60
C GLU A 74 -5.50 -1.63 13.87
N SER A 75 -5.50 -2.85 13.31
CA SER A 75 -6.53 -3.84 13.59
C SER A 75 -6.61 -4.15 15.08
N LYS A 76 -7.82 -4.13 15.64
CA LYS A 76 -8.06 -4.35 17.08
C LYS A 76 -7.69 -5.75 17.56
N VAL A 77 -7.52 -6.69 16.62
CA VAL A 77 -7.15 -8.08 16.91
C VAL A 77 -5.67 -8.34 16.70
N PHE A 78 -4.91 -7.34 16.25
CA PHE A 78 -3.46 -7.47 16.15
C PHE A 78 -2.86 -7.59 17.57
N PRO A 79 -1.96 -8.55 17.84
CA PRO A 79 -1.44 -8.75 19.20
C PRO A 79 -0.63 -7.54 19.69
N GLU A 80 -1.07 -6.93 20.80
CA GLU A 80 -0.43 -5.73 21.35
C GLU A 80 0.99 -5.99 21.86
N ASP A 81 1.26 -7.18 22.40
CA ASP A 81 2.60 -7.61 22.79
C ASP A 81 3.54 -7.65 21.58
N PHE A 82 3.05 -8.17 20.45
CA PHE A 82 3.81 -8.21 19.21
C PHE A 82 4.05 -6.82 18.64
N LYS A 83 3.03 -5.96 18.63
CA LYS A 83 3.15 -4.56 18.22
C LYS A 83 4.21 -3.82 19.03
N LYS A 84 4.19 -3.98 20.36
CA LYS A 84 5.18 -3.40 21.26
C LYS A 84 6.59 -3.90 20.95
N GLU A 85 6.78 -5.19 20.75
CA GLU A 85 8.09 -5.76 20.39
C GLU A 85 8.63 -5.20 19.08
N ILE A 86 7.77 -5.06 18.07
CA ILE A 86 8.15 -4.40 16.81
C ILE A 86 8.58 -2.96 17.08
N TYR A 87 7.81 -2.19 17.84
CA TYR A 87 8.11 -0.79 18.09
C TYR A 87 9.38 -0.61 18.92
N ASP A 88 9.64 -1.52 19.86
CA ASP A 88 10.87 -1.56 20.63
C ASP A 88 12.08 -1.86 19.72
N LEU A 89 11.96 -2.76 18.73
CA LEU A 89 13.00 -2.95 17.71
C LEU A 89 13.24 -1.65 16.91
N LEU A 90 12.18 -1.04 16.40
CA LEU A 90 12.27 0.15 15.55
C LEU A 90 12.95 1.33 16.26
N LYS A 91 12.66 1.53 17.55
CA LYS A 91 13.25 2.59 18.39
C LYS A 91 14.72 2.36 18.72
N ASN A 92 15.17 1.10 18.74
CA ASN A 92 16.50 0.74 19.22
C ASN A 92 17.46 0.32 18.10
N HIS A 93 16.96 -0.05 16.93
CA HIS A 93 17.82 -0.44 15.80
C HIS A 93 18.59 0.78 15.25
N PRO A 94 19.94 0.77 15.23
CA PRO A 94 20.74 1.93 14.86
C PRO A 94 20.39 2.53 13.49
N ASP A 95 20.17 1.67 12.49
CA ASP A 95 19.82 2.13 11.14
C ASP A 95 18.41 2.71 11.00
N ILE A 96 17.52 2.44 11.95
CA ILE A 96 16.14 2.91 11.91
C ILE A 96 16.01 4.15 12.79
N LYS A 97 16.64 4.13 13.97
CA LYS A 97 16.63 5.23 14.93
C LYS A 97 17.14 6.55 14.36
N LYS A 98 18.06 6.51 13.39
CA LYS A 98 18.56 7.71 12.68
C LYS A 98 17.47 8.49 11.92
N GLU A 99 16.34 7.85 11.61
CA GLU A 99 15.18 8.51 11.00
C GLU A 99 14.36 9.33 12.02
N TRP A 100 14.63 9.18 13.33
CA TRP A 100 14.03 9.99 14.38
C TRP A 100 14.73 11.36 14.43
N LYS A 101 14.05 12.39 13.93
CA LYS A 101 14.60 13.75 13.87
C LYS A 101 14.22 14.57 15.09
N GLU A 102 15.01 15.61 15.37
CA GLU A 102 14.67 16.59 16.40
C GLU A 102 13.29 17.21 16.10
N GLY A 103 12.41 17.20 17.11
CA GLY A 103 11.04 17.69 16.99
C GLY A 103 10.01 16.66 16.52
N ASP A 104 10.40 15.45 16.09
CA ASP A 104 9.44 14.37 15.81
C ASP A 104 8.87 13.78 17.11
N THR A 105 7.55 13.66 17.17
CA THR A 105 6.89 12.81 18.19
C THR A 105 7.20 11.33 17.95
N GLU A 106 7.03 10.50 18.99
CA GLU A 106 7.19 9.04 18.85
C GLU A 106 6.23 8.48 17.79
N ASP A 107 4.98 8.94 17.74
CA ASP A 107 3.99 8.50 16.75
C ASP A 107 4.41 8.86 15.32
N GLN A 108 4.95 10.06 15.10
CA GLN A 108 5.48 10.46 13.80
C GLN A 108 6.69 9.62 13.40
N PHE A 109 7.59 9.33 14.34
CA PHE A 109 8.74 8.45 14.10
C PHE A 109 8.26 7.05 13.70
N ILE A 110 7.42 6.43 14.53
CA ILE A 110 6.89 5.08 14.31
C ILE A 110 6.14 4.99 12.99
N TYR A 111 5.27 5.95 12.66
CA TYR A 111 4.55 5.94 11.38
C TYR A 111 5.50 5.91 10.17
N LYS A 112 6.61 6.67 10.21
CA LYS A 112 7.59 6.71 9.11
C LYS A 112 8.32 5.37 8.95
N VAL A 113 8.61 4.69 10.06
CA VAL A 113 9.51 3.51 10.07
C VAL A 113 8.82 2.17 10.24
N ARG A 114 7.52 2.11 10.56
CA ARG A 114 6.81 0.83 10.85
C ARG A 114 6.84 -0.19 9.73
N LYS A 115 7.04 0.24 8.48
CA LYS A 115 7.30 -0.64 7.32
C LYS A 115 8.54 -1.53 7.51
N ASN A 116 9.54 -1.06 8.25
CA ASN A 116 10.76 -1.81 8.53
C ASN A 116 10.53 -2.93 9.56
N GLY A 117 9.36 -2.96 10.24
CA GLY A 117 9.00 -4.03 11.16
C GLY A 117 8.66 -5.35 10.48
N PHE A 118 8.18 -5.33 9.23
CA PHE A 118 7.75 -6.57 8.56
C PHE A 118 8.89 -7.52 8.23
N GLY A 119 10.07 -7.00 7.89
CA GLY A 119 11.22 -7.83 7.49
C GLY A 119 11.75 -8.71 8.63
N PRO A 120 12.22 -8.11 9.74
CA PRO A 120 12.75 -8.84 10.89
C PRO A 120 11.75 -9.82 11.52
N PHE A 121 10.45 -9.51 11.46
CA PHE A 121 9.40 -10.32 12.06
C PHE A 121 8.57 -11.12 11.05
N LYS A 122 9.08 -11.32 9.82
CA LYS A 122 8.34 -11.95 8.72
C LYS A 122 7.72 -13.30 9.12
N GLU A 123 8.49 -14.15 9.80
CA GLU A 123 8.01 -15.46 10.26
C GLU A 123 6.85 -15.32 11.24
N ARG A 124 6.94 -14.42 12.22
CA ARG A 124 5.88 -14.21 13.21
C ARG A 124 4.62 -13.63 12.59
N PHE A 125 4.75 -12.71 11.63
CA PHE A 125 3.60 -12.24 10.82
C PHE A 125 2.93 -13.40 10.08
N TRP A 126 3.73 -14.27 9.44
CA TRP A 126 3.21 -15.42 8.67
C TRP A 126 2.49 -16.44 9.57
N ASN A 127 3.03 -16.64 10.77
CA ASN A 127 2.56 -17.59 11.76
C ASN A 127 1.57 -17.00 12.77
N LEU A 128 0.99 -15.81 12.51
CA LEU A 128 -0.12 -15.31 13.31
C LEU A 128 -1.25 -16.35 13.39
N PRO A 129 -1.97 -16.43 14.53
CA PRO A 129 -3.13 -17.31 14.68
C PRO A 129 -4.13 -17.16 13.53
N ALA A 130 -4.71 -18.29 13.10
CA ALA A 130 -5.58 -18.33 11.92
C ALA A 130 -6.81 -17.41 12.05
N ASP A 131 -7.37 -17.29 13.25
CA ASP A 131 -8.51 -16.41 13.54
C ASP A 131 -8.12 -14.92 13.47
N ILE A 132 -6.92 -14.55 13.92
CA ILE A 132 -6.38 -13.20 13.78
C ILE A 132 -6.16 -12.87 12.30
N LYS A 133 -5.49 -13.77 11.56
CA LYS A 133 -5.26 -13.59 10.11
C LYS A 133 -6.57 -13.45 9.35
N LYS A 134 -7.58 -14.24 9.70
CA LYS A 134 -8.90 -14.16 9.07
C LYS A 134 -9.55 -12.79 9.27
N LYS A 135 -9.60 -12.29 10.51
CA LYS A 135 -10.23 -10.99 10.83
C LYS A 135 -9.50 -9.81 10.17
N ILE A 136 -8.16 -9.81 10.20
CA ILE A 136 -7.37 -8.80 9.47
C ILE A 136 -7.62 -8.91 7.96
N GLY A 137 -7.70 -10.14 7.44
CA GLY A 137 -8.03 -10.40 6.04
C GLY A 137 -9.38 -9.82 5.62
N GLU A 138 -10.41 -9.97 6.45
CA GLU A 138 -11.75 -9.39 6.22
C GLU A 138 -11.71 -7.85 6.17
N GLU A 139 -10.96 -7.21 7.07
CA GLU A 139 -10.77 -5.74 7.06
C GLU A 139 -10.07 -5.26 5.78
N LEU A 140 -9.03 -5.99 5.35
CA LEU A 140 -8.31 -5.70 4.11
C LEU A 140 -9.19 -5.94 2.87
N GLU A 141 -9.99 -7.01 2.86
CA GLU A 141 -10.87 -7.37 1.75
C GLU A 141 -11.88 -6.26 1.46
N VAL A 142 -12.50 -5.68 2.48
CA VAL A 142 -13.41 -4.53 2.33
C VAL A 142 -12.72 -3.36 1.64
N LYS A 143 -11.47 -3.06 2.02
CA LYS A 143 -10.69 -1.98 1.40
C LYS A 143 -10.30 -2.32 -0.05
N PHE A 144 -9.93 -3.56 -0.34
CA PHE A 144 -9.64 -4.01 -1.70
C PHE A 144 -10.87 -3.92 -2.60
N ASP A 145 -12.04 -4.38 -2.17
CA ASP A 145 -13.29 -4.28 -2.93
C ASP A 145 -13.63 -2.82 -3.25
N PHE A 146 -13.54 -1.92 -2.26
CA PHE A 146 -13.72 -0.49 -2.49
C PHE A 146 -12.75 0.07 -3.54
N LEU A 147 -11.46 -0.24 -3.41
CA LEU A 147 -10.42 0.25 -4.32
C LEU A 147 -10.59 -0.35 -5.73
N PHE A 148 -10.96 -1.62 -5.85
CA PHE A 148 -11.17 -2.27 -7.14
C PHE A 148 -12.32 -1.64 -7.92
N LYS A 149 -13.40 -1.24 -7.23
CA LYS A 149 -14.50 -0.49 -7.82
C LYS A 149 -14.05 0.90 -8.26
N LYS A 150 -13.31 1.62 -7.41
CA LYS A 150 -12.80 2.96 -7.75
C LYS A 150 -11.79 2.93 -8.91
N LEU A 151 -10.92 1.93 -8.96
CA LEU A 151 -9.92 1.77 -10.01
C LEU A 151 -10.46 1.06 -11.26
N ASN A 152 -11.76 0.76 -11.32
CA ASN A 152 -12.42 0.13 -12.47
C ASN A 152 -11.79 -1.21 -12.90
N VAL A 153 -11.43 -2.08 -11.94
CA VAL A 153 -10.80 -3.40 -12.21
C VAL A 153 -11.74 -4.60 -11.94
N THR A 154 -13.04 -4.36 -11.81
CA THR A 154 -14.05 -5.37 -11.40
C THR A 154 -14.27 -6.51 -12.40
N HIS A 155 -13.99 -6.30 -13.68
CA HIS A 155 -14.18 -7.30 -14.75
C HIS A 155 -12.86 -7.93 -15.25
N SER A 156 -11.78 -7.73 -14.51
CA SER A 156 -10.42 -8.15 -14.90
C SER A 156 -10.32 -9.64 -15.20
N LYS A 157 -11.00 -10.52 -14.44
CA LYS A 157 -10.97 -11.98 -14.66
C LYS A 157 -11.42 -12.38 -16.07
N GLU A 158 -12.51 -11.80 -16.56
CA GLU A 158 -13.06 -12.09 -17.88
C GLU A 158 -12.15 -11.58 -18.99
N ILE A 159 -11.59 -10.38 -18.82
CA ILE A 159 -10.62 -9.79 -19.75
C ILE A 159 -9.38 -10.67 -19.84
N ILE A 160 -8.79 -11.03 -18.69
CA ILE A 160 -7.62 -11.91 -18.62
C ILE A 160 -7.89 -13.24 -19.31
N SER A 161 -9.05 -13.87 -19.07
CA SER A 161 -9.40 -15.16 -19.69
C SER A 161 -9.49 -15.11 -21.22
N LYS A 162 -9.83 -13.94 -21.79
CA LYS A 162 -9.95 -13.73 -23.24
C LYS A 162 -8.62 -13.33 -23.89
N THR A 163 -7.76 -12.64 -23.14
CA THR A 163 -6.55 -12.01 -23.68
C THR A 163 -5.29 -12.82 -23.41
N ILE A 164 -5.24 -13.58 -22.31
CA ILE A 164 -4.04 -14.30 -21.87
C ILE A 164 -4.27 -15.81 -22.00
N LYS A 165 -3.29 -16.52 -22.60
CA LYS A 165 -3.20 -17.98 -22.55
C LYS A 165 -2.21 -18.36 -21.47
N PRO A 166 -2.64 -18.90 -20.31
CA PRO A 166 -1.73 -19.29 -19.25
C PRO A 166 -0.74 -20.33 -19.74
N VAL A 167 0.52 -20.19 -19.34
CA VAL A 167 1.53 -21.23 -19.52
C VAL A 167 1.55 -22.08 -18.26
N GLU A 168 1.37 -23.38 -18.40
CA GLU A 168 1.46 -24.31 -17.28
C GLU A 168 2.93 -24.42 -16.85
N VAL A 169 3.22 -24.03 -15.61
CA VAL A 169 4.56 -24.12 -15.03
C VAL A 169 4.55 -25.26 -14.02
N ALA A 170 5.31 -26.32 -14.31
CA ALA A 170 5.52 -27.40 -13.36
C ALA A 170 6.31 -26.84 -12.16
N LEU A 171 5.68 -26.82 -10.99
CA LEU A 171 6.40 -26.53 -9.76
C LEU A 171 7.33 -27.71 -9.45
N PRO A 172 8.60 -27.47 -9.05
CA PRO A 172 9.42 -28.55 -8.52
C PRO A 172 8.68 -29.17 -7.33
N ASN A 173 8.60 -30.50 -7.29
CA ASN A 173 8.01 -31.21 -6.16
C ASN A 173 8.67 -30.72 -4.85
N PRO A 174 7.88 -30.49 -3.78
CA PRO A 174 8.40 -30.02 -2.50
C PRO A 174 9.41 -30.97 -1.88
#